data_AF-A0A959Y733-F1
#
_entry.id   AF-A0A959Y733-F1
#
_cell.length_a   1.000
_cell.length_b   1.000
_cell.length_c   1.000
_cell.angle_alpha   90.00
_cell.angle_beta   90.00
_cell.angle_gamma   90.00
#
_symmetry.space_group_name_H-M   'P 1'
#
loop_
_entity.id
_entity.type
_entity.pdbx_description
1 polymer ?
#
loop_
_entity_poly.entity_id
_entity_poly.type
_entity_poly.pdbx_seq_one_letter_code
_entity_poly.pdbx_strand_id
1 'polypeptide(L)'
;ARVASLFCVKKTHELFPDCHPLPVDHAEGGFTVGEQEIIVTMKVRTIYRTGVEVEAMHGASVAALTIYDMLKPIDKGVVIGGIRLLEKKGGKSDWKDRFDAPVKAAVLVISDSVSSGKKEDRAGMAIAERLRKLEVEVAGQAVVPDEPEQIAAQVKAWADEGLDLVLTTGGTGLSPRDRTPEAIAPLLDREVPGIMEAARSYGQERMPWAMMSRGIAGMIGRTLVITLPGSTRGAQETLDALFPFVLHVVKVQEKAFRHGE
;
A
#
# COMPACT_ATOMS: atom_id res chain seq x y z
N ALA A 1 6.27 32.53 -19.89
CA ALA A 1 6.80 31.47 -19.01
C ALA A 1 5.71 30.71 -18.26
N ARG A 2 4.98 31.33 -17.32
CA ARG A 2 3.96 30.66 -16.47
C ARG A 2 2.87 29.89 -17.23
N VAL A 3 2.32 30.49 -18.28
CA VAL A 3 1.27 29.85 -19.09
C VAL A 3 1.82 28.65 -19.85
N ALA A 4 3.00 28.79 -20.46
CA ALA A 4 3.67 27.72 -21.20
C ALA A 4 3.94 26.50 -20.31
N SER A 5 4.43 26.69 -19.08
CA SER A 5 4.67 25.58 -18.15
C SER A 5 3.39 24.84 -17.77
N LEU A 6 2.25 25.54 -17.58
CA LEU A 6 0.97 24.91 -17.26
C LEU A 6 0.41 24.07 -18.42
N PHE A 7 0.55 24.54 -19.66
CA PHE A 7 0.14 23.77 -20.84
C PHE A 7 0.99 22.51 -21.02
N CYS A 8 2.30 22.64 -20.86
CA CYS A 8 3.23 21.53 -21.08
C CYS A 8 3.11 20.41 -20.04
N VAL A 9 2.84 20.75 -18.77
CA VAL A 9 2.58 19.74 -17.71
C VAL A 9 1.50 18.74 -18.14
N LYS A 10 0.40 19.21 -18.74
CA LYS A 10 -0.72 18.37 -19.19
C LYS A 10 -0.40 17.54 -20.44
N LYS A 11 0.67 17.88 -21.15
CA LYS A 11 1.09 17.28 -22.43
C LYS A 11 2.42 16.53 -22.33
N THR A 12 2.91 16.26 -21.12
CA THR A 12 4.19 15.55 -20.91
C THR A 12 4.23 14.19 -21.60
N HIS A 13 3.12 13.45 -21.56
CA HIS A 13 2.94 12.17 -22.26
C HIS A 13 3.07 12.25 -23.80
N GLU A 14 2.92 13.43 -24.42
CA GLU A 14 3.10 13.60 -25.87
C GLU A 14 4.59 13.60 -26.25
N LEU A 15 5.50 13.82 -25.29
CA LEU A 15 6.93 14.01 -25.53
C LEU A 15 7.81 12.91 -24.95
N PHE A 16 7.40 12.30 -23.84
CA PHE A 16 8.19 11.26 -23.16
C PHE A 16 7.56 9.88 -23.40
N PRO A 17 8.28 8.92 -24.03
CA PRO A 17 7.72 7.63 -24.42
C PRO A 17 7.08 6.82 -23.29
N ASP A 18 7.62 6.89 -22.07
CA ASP A 18 7.13 6.14 -20.91
C ASP A 18 6.19 6.95 -20.01
N CYS A 19 5.88 8.19 -20.38
CA CYS A 19 4.90 9.00 -19.68
C CYS A 19 3.49 8.70 -20.19
N HIS A 20 2.60 8.36 -19.27
CA HIS A 20 1.20 8.08 -19.58
C HIS A 20 0.39 9.37 -19.37
N PRO A 21 -0.78 9.52 -20.01
CA PRO A 21 -1.67 10.64 -19.69
C PRO A 21 -2.08 10.59 -18.22
N LEU A 22 -1.67 11.61 -17.44
CA LEU A 22 -2.00 11.71 -16.01
C LEU A 22 -3.07 12.78 -15.76
N PRO A 23 -4.07 12.51 -14.88
CA PRO A 23 -5.03 13.52 -14.46
C PRO A 23 -4.35 14.53 -13.52
N VAL A 24 -3.95 15.69 -14.05
CA VAL A 24 -3.33 16.75 -13.24
C VAL A 24 -4.41 17.51 -12.47
N ASP A 25 -4.48 17.27 -11.16
CA ASP A 25 -5.43 17.94 -10.26
C ASP A 25 -5.03 19.38 -9.98
N HIS A 26 -3.73 19.65 -9.89
CA HIS A 26 -3.20 20.98 -9.62
C HIS A 26 -1.82 21.14 -10.25
N ALA A 27 -1.58 22.31 -10.85
CA ALA A 27 -0.29 22.71 -11.37
C ALA A 27 -0.06 24.20 -11.10
N GLU A 28 1.10 24.54 -10.57
CA GLU A 28 1.49 25.91 -10.21
C GLU A 28 2.95 26.15 -10.60
N GLY A 29 3.18 27.21 -11.38
CA GLY A 29 4.52 27.69 -11.73
C GLY A 29 4.85 28.97 -10.98
N GLY A 30 6.01 29.01 -10.33
CA GLY A 30 6.54 30.16 -9.58
C GLY A 30 7.89 30.61 -10.11
N PHE A 31 8.22 31.88 -9.83
CA PHE A 31 9.48 32.50 -10.23
C PHE A 31 9.98 33.37 -9.09
N THR A 32 11.26 33.24 -8.74
CA THR A 32 11.94 34.17 -7.84
C THR A 32 13.08 34.81 -8.63
N VAL A 33 13.08 36.13 -8.72
CA VAL A 33 14.13 36.89 -9.41
C VAL A 33 15.12 37.37 -8.37
N GLY A 34 16.36 36.88 -8.45
CA GLY A 34 17.50 37.37 -7.68
C GLY A 34 18.30 38.41 -8.48
N GLU A 35 19.47 38.78 -7.98
CA GLU A 35 20.34 39.76 -8.65
C GLU A 35 20.98 39.22 -9.93
N GLN A 36 21.40 37.95 -9.93
CA GLN A 36 22.09 37.30 -11.06
C GLN A 36 21.46 35.96 -11.47
N GLU A 37 20.27 35.65 -10.95
CA GLU A 37 19.60 34.39 -11.26
C GLU A 37 18.08 34.53 -11.24
N ILE A 38 17.41 33.63 -11.97
CA ILE A 38 15.96 33.45 -11.90
C ILE A 38 15.69 32.00 -11.53
N ILE A 39 15.09 31.79 -10.37
CA ILE A 39 14.72 30.47 -9.90
C ILE A 39 13.30 30.16 -10.38
N VAL A 40 13.17 29.14 -11.23
CA VAL A 40 11.90 28.61 -11.71
C VAL A 40 11.47 27.46 -10.81
N THR A 41 10.28 27.54 -10.24
CA THR A 41 9.70 26.45 -9.44
C THR A 41 8.44 25.93 -10.10
N MET A 42 8.26 24.61 -10.14
CA MET A 42 7.04 23.98 -10.65
C MET A 42 6.52 22.98 -9.61
N LYS A 43 5.24 23.10 -9.28
CA LYS A 43 4.53 22.18 -8.38
C LYS A 43 3.39 21.54 -9.15
N VAL A 44 3.33 20.21 -9.12
CA VAL A 44 2.27 19.43 -9.77
C VAL A 44 1.72 18.44 -8.75
N ARG A 45 0.40 18.22 -8.76
CA ARG A 45 -0.31 17.26 -7.92
C ARG A 45 -1.25 16.43 -8.78
N THR A 46 -1.31 15.14 -8.49
CA THR A 46 -2.27 14.19 -9.05
C THR A 46 -2.67 13.17 -8.00
N ILE A 47 -3.85 12.58 -8.15
CA ILE A 47 -4.27 11.32 -7.53
C ILE A 47 -4.31 10.27 -8.63
N TYR A 48 -3.22 9.51 -8.76
CA TYR A 48 -3.11 8.45 -9.77
C TYR A 48 -2.17 7.32 -9.33
N ARG A 49 -2.03 6.30 -10.18
CA ARG A 49 -1.19 5.12 -9.95
C ARG A 49 0.32 5.43 -10.03
N THR A 50 0.69 6.53 -10.69
CA THR A 50 2.08 6.97 -10.88
C THR A 50 2.25 8.41 -10.42
N GLY A 51 3.48 8.79 -10.10
CA GLY A 51 3.81 10.16 -9.72
C GLY A 51 3.89 11.13 -10.90
N VAL A 52 4.06 12.41 -10.59
CA VAL A 52 4.12 13.55 -11.54
C VAL A 52 5.48 14.23 -11.55
N GLU A 53 6.55 13.49 -11.26
CA GLU A 53 7.92 14.02 -11.21
C GLU A 53 8.34 14.58 -12.57
N VAL A 54 8.06 13.83 -13.64
CA VAL A 54 8.45 14.20 -15.00
C VAL A 54 7.60 15.38 -15.48
N GLU A 55 6.31 15.42 -15.17
CA GLU A 55 5.43 16.55 -15.47
C GLU A 55 5.95 17.83 -14.82
N ALA A 56 6.30 17.78 -13.53
CA ALA A 56 6.83 18.94 -12.83
C ALA A 56 8.15 19.43 -13.43
N MET A 57 9.09 18.52 -13.71
CA MET A 57 10.37 18.86 -14.32
C MET A 57 10.21 19.38 -15.75
N HIS A 58 9.33 18.77 -16.55
CA HIS A 58 9.01 19.22 -17.90
C HIS A 58 8.42 20.64 -17.90
N GLY A 59 7.48 20.92 -17.00
CA GLY A 59 6.93 22.26 -16.82
C GLY A 59 8.00 23.29 -16.46
N ALA A 60 8.92 22.96 -15.55
CA ALA A 60 10.05 23.82 -15.19
C ALA A 60 11.00 24.06 -16.37
N SER A 61 11.32 23.01 -17.15
CA SER A 61 12.16 23.11 -18.35
C SER A 61 11.58 24.07 -19.38
N VAL A 62 10.28 23.95 -19.67
CA VAL A 62 9.62 24.83 -20.65
C VAL A 62 9.55 26.27 -20.14
N ALA A 63 9.28 26.47 -18.85
CA ALA A 63 9.34 27.80 -18.25
C ALA A 63 10.74 28.43 -18.39
N ALA A 64 11.80 27.69 -18.08
CA ALA A 64 13.18 28.16 -18.20
C ALA A 64 13.54 28.48 -19.66
N LEU A 65 13.18 27.61 -20.62
CA LEU A 65 13.38 27.85 -22.04
C LEU A 65 12.62 29.08 -22.53
N THR A 66 11.39 29.30 -22.05
CA THR A 66 10.61 30.49 -22.40
C THR A 66 11.29 31.77 -21.88
N ILE A 67 11.86 31.73 -20.68
CA ILE A 67 12.59 32.88 -20.11
C ILE A 67 13.88 33.12 -20.89
N TYR A 68 14.64 32.07 -21.17
CA TYR A 68 15.84 32.15 -22.00
C TYR A 68 15.54 32.81 -23.35
N ASP A 69 14.45 32.39 -24.01
CA ASP A 69 14.03 32.93 -25.31
C ASP A 69 13.78 34.45 -25.25
N MET A 70 13.21 34.94 -24.15
CA MET A 70 12.95 36.37 -23.93
C MET A 70 14.22 37.15 -23.53
N LEU A 71 15.17 36.53 -22.83
CA LEU A 71 16.36 37.21 -22.28
C LEU A 71 17.59 37.17 -23.21
N LYS A 72 17.71 36.17 -24.10
CA LYS A 72 18.83 36.05 -25.05
C LYS A 72 19.08 37.28 -25.94
N PRO A 73 18.12 38.19 -26.23
CA PRO A 73 18.42 39.45 -26.93
C PRO A 73 19.10 40.49 -26.04
N ILE A 74 18.87 40.43 -24.72
CA ILE A 74 19.33 41.40 -23.73
C ILE A 74 20.71 41.01 -23.20
N ASP A 75 20.89 39.74 -22.88
CA ASP A 75 22.14 39.19 -22.36
C ASP A 75 22.49 37.87 -23.08
N LYS A 76 23.71 37.79 -23.61
CA LYS A 76 24.23 36.62 -24.33
C LYS A 76 24.85 35.58 -23.40
N GLY A 77 25.11 35.92 -22.14
CA GLY A 77 25.65 35.04 -21.11
C GLY A 77 24.61 34.24 -20.34
N VAL A 78 23.32 34.42 -20.64
CA VAL A 78 22.24 33.68 -19.97
C VAL A 78 22.40 32.18 -20.20
N VAL A 79 22.31 31.40 -19.13
CA VAL A 79 22.38 29.93 -19.18
C VAL A 79 21.25 29.32 -18.34
N ILE A 80 20.81 28.13 -18.73
CA ILE A 80 19.95 27.30 -17.89
C ILE A 80 20.88 26.40 -17.08
N GLY A 81 21.04 26.68 -15.78
CA GLY A 81 22.00 25.97 -14.93
C GLY A 81 21.66 24.49 -14.73
N GLY A 82 20.55 24.18 -14.07
CA GLY A 82 20.15 22.80 -13.80
C GLY A 82 18.68 22.67 -13.45
N ILE A 83 18.13 21.48 -13.72
CA ILE A 83 16.74 21.14 -13.44
C ILE A 83 16.76 19.90 -12.56
N ARG A 84 16.13 19.98 -11.40
CA ARG A 84 16.11 18.90 -10.42
C ARG A 84 14.78 18.84 -9.69
N LEU A 85 14.43 17.63 -9.24
CA LEU A 85 13.31 17.43 -8.32
C LEU A 85 13.71 17.97 -6.93
N LEU A 86 12.93 18.91 -6.39
CA LEU A 86 13.19 19.49 -5.07
C LEU A 86 12.57 18.66 -3.94
N GLU A 87 11.31 18.27 -4.12
CA GLU A 87 10.54 17.52 -3.15
C GLU A 87 9.51 16.66 -3.89
N LYS A 88 9.27 15.45 -3.38
CA LYS A 88 8.16 14.59 -3.75
C LYS A 88 7.47 14.14 -2.47
N LYS A 89 6.14 14.24 -2.47
CA LYS A 89 5.28 13.75 -1.41
C LYS A 89 4.15 12.93 -2.00
N GLY A 90 3.80 11.84 -1.34
CA GLY A 90 2.81 10.86 -1.76
C GLY A 90 3.42 9.62 -2.41
N GLY A 91 2.57 8.61 -2.63
CA GLY A 91 2.99 7.29 -3.11
C GLY A 91 3.35 6.32 -1.98
N LYS A 92 3.51 5.03 -2.33
CA LYS A 92 3.67 3.93 -1.35
C LYS A 92 4.87 4.10 -0.42
N SER A 93 5.93 4.78 -0.88
CA SER A 93 7.18 4.98 -0.12
C SER A 93 7.04 5.90 1.09
N ASP A 94 6.02 6.78 1.08
CA ASP A 94 5.89 7.86 2.05
C ASP A 94 5.05 7.45 3.27
N TRP A 95 4.27 6.37 3.12
CA TRP A 95 3.41 5.80 4.16
C TRP A 95 4.12 4.67 4.92
N LYS A 96 5.35 4.92 5.37
CA LYS A 96 6.07 4.00 6.24
C LYS A 96 5.86 4.42 7.69
N ASP A 97 5.13 3.60 8.44
CA ASP A 97 5.10 3.74 9.89
C ASP A 97 6.40 3.22 10.51
N ARG A 98 6.80 3.85 11.61
CA ARG A 98 7.85 3.37 12.50
C ARG A 98 7.17 2.89 13.78
N PHE A 99 7.60 1.73 14.26
CA PHE A 99 7.09 1.11 15.48
C PHE A 99 8.16 1.20 16.56
N ASP A 100 7.73 1.35 17.82
CA ASP A 100 8.65 1.41 18.95
C ASP A 100 9.19 0.03 19.33
N ALA A 101 8.43 -1.02 19.01
CA ALA A 101 8.80 -2.42 19.17
C ALA A 101 8.58 -3.19 17.86
N PRO A 102 9.24 -4.35 17.67
CA PRO A 102 8.96 -5.23 16.54
C PRO A 102 7.49 -5.66 16.53
N VAL A 103 6.82 -5.47 15.40
CA VAL A 103 5.44 -5.94 15.21
C VAL A 103 5.44 -7.46 15.17
N LYS A 104 4.62 -8.11 16.00
CA LYS A 104 4.52 -9.57 16.07
C LYS A 104 3.28 -10.07 15.36
N ALA A 105 3.49 -10.98 14.42
CA ALA A 105 2.44 -11.59 13.63
C ALA A 105 2.44 -13.12 13.72
N ALA A 106 1.28 -13.73 13.52
CA ALA A 106 1.16 -15.15 13.26
C ALA A 106 0.46 -15.43 11.92
N VAL A 107 0.79 -16.59 11.35
CA VAL A 107 0.24 -17.08 10.09
C VAL A 107 -0.45 -18.44 10.32
N LEU A 108 -1.78 -18.48 10.14
CA LEU A 108 -2.56 -19.72 10.18
C LEU A 108 -2.90 -20.20 8.79
N VAL A 109 -2.48 -21.41 8.45
CA VAL A 109 -2.86 -22.07 7.20
C VAL A 109 -4.05 -22.97 7.48
N ILE A 110 -5.13 -22.78 6.72
CA ILE A 110 -6.38 -23.53 6.88
C ILE A 110 -6.54 -24.37 5.63
N SER A 111 -6.23 -25.66 5.74
CA SER A 111 -6.41 -26.61 4.64
C SER A 111 -6.34 -28.06 5.10
N ASP A 112 -7.38 -28.82 4.79
CA ASP A 112 -7.40 -30.29 4.97
C ASP A 112 -6.21 -30.99 4.28
N SER A 113 -5.87 -30.54 3.07
CA SER A 113 -4.81 -31.17 2.26
C SER A 113 -3.41 -30.91 2.78
N VAL A 114 -3.18 -29.71 3.35
CA VAL A 114 -1.88 -29.35 3.93
C VAL A 114 -1.77 -29.97 5.33
N SER A 115 -2.83 -29.90 6.12
CA SER A 115 -2.90 -30.51 7.45
C SER A 115 -2.66 -32.03 7.41
N SER A 116 -3.19 -32.72 6.38
CA SER A 116 -2.94 -34.15 6.16
C SER A 116 -1.62 -34.50 5.47
N GLY A 117 -0.75 -33.51 5.19
CA GLY A 117 0.56 -33.71 4.56
C GLY A 117 0.52 -34.05 3.06
N LYS A 118 -0.65 -33.98 2.42
CA LYS A 118 -0.81 -34.28 0.98
C LYS A 118 -0.32 -33.16 0.06
N LYS A 119 -0.16 -31.94 0.60
CA LYS A 119 0.24 -30.75 -0.15
C LYS A 119 1.14 -29.85 0.68
N GLU A 120 2.09 -29.19 0.03
CA GLU A 120 2.95 -28.19 0.66
C GLU A 120 2.24 -26.85 0.89
N ASP A 121 2.54 -26.19 2.01
CA ASP A 121 2.06 -24.85 2.35
C ASP A 121 2.79 -23.74 1.58
N ARG A 122 2.41 -23.50 0.33
CA ARG A 122 3.02 -22.40 -0.44
C ARG A 122 2.48 -21.02 -0.07
N ALA A 123 1.22 -20.94 0.37
CA ALA A 123 0.58 -19.66 0.68
C ALA A 123 1.09 -19.09 2.00
N GLY A 124 1.14 -19.89 3.07
CA GLY A 124 1.67 -19.47 4.37
C GLY A 124 3.15 -19.11 4.30
N MET A 125 3.96 -19.88 3.55
CA MET A 125 5.35 -19.51 3.26
C MET A 125 5.48 -18.13 2.60
N ALA A 126 4.66 -17.85 1.57
CA ALA A 126 4.66 -16.56 0.88
C ALA A 126 4.23 -15.39 1.79
N ILE A 127 3.25 -15.61 2.67
CA ILE A 127 2.80 -14.62 3.65
C ILE A 127 3.92 -14.32 4.64
N ALA A 128 4.52 -15.36 5.24
CA ALA A 128 5.60 -15.21 6.21
C ALA A 128 6.83 -14.51 5.60
N GLU A 129 7.22 -14.84 4.37
CA GLU A 129 8.31 -14.16 3.66
C GLU A 129 8.01 -12.68 3.45
N ARG A 130 6.77 -12.35 3.06
CA ARG A 130 6.36 -10.95 2.85
C ARG A 130 6.34 -10.16 4.15
N LEU A 131 5.89 -10.74 5.25
CA LEU A 131 5.94 -10.10 6.58
C LEU A 131 7.38 -9.80 7.01
N ARG A 132 8.30 -10.76 6.84
CA ARG A 132 9.72 -10.54 7.17
C ARG A 132 10.36 -9.40 6.36
N LYS A 133 10.00 -9.26 5.07
CA LYS A 133 10.45 -8.14 4.22
C LYS A 133 9.93 -6.77 4.68
N LEU A 134 8.88 -6.76 5.51
CA LEU A 134 8.31 -5.57 6.11
C LEU A 134 8.76 -5.37 7.57
N GLU A 135 9.79 -6.11 8.00
CA GLU A 135 10.33 -6.07 9.37
C GLU A 135 9.30 -6.48 10.44
N VAL A 136 8.31 -7.29 10.05
CA VAL A 136 7.34 -7.91 10.96
C VAL A 136 7.89 -9.27 11.41
N GLU A 137 7.95 -9.48 12.72
CA GLU A 137 8.35 -10.74 13.34
C GLU A 137 7.23 -11.77 13.18
N VAL A 138 7.52 -12.92 12.56
CA VAL A 138 6.58 -14.04 12.48
C VAL A 138 6.77 -14.92 13.72
N ALA A 139 6.04 -14.59 14.79
CA ALA A 139 6.14 -15.24 16.10
C ALA A 139 5.41 -16.60 16.16
N GLY A 140 4.44 -16.83 15.27
CA GLY A 140 3.69 -18.09 15.19
C GLY A 140 3.38 -18.51 13.76
N GLN A 141 3.50 -19.80 13.46
CA GLN A 141 3.02 -20.39 12.23
C GLN A 141 2.42 -21.77 12.53
N ALA A 142 1.19 -22.00 12.08
CA ALA A 142 0.49 -23.25 12.29
C ALA A 142 -0.36 -23.63 11.08
N VAL A 143 -0.70 -24.92 11.00
CA VAL A 143 -1.61 -25.47 9.99
C VAL A 143 -2.74 -26.20 10.70
N VAL A 144 -3.98 -25.90 10.33
CA VAL A 144 -5.18 -26.56 10.85
C VAL A 144 -6.05 -27.06 9.69
N PRO A 145 -6.86 -28.12 9.90
CA PRO A 145 -7.90 -28.50 8.94
C PRO A 145 -9.01 -27.44 8.87
N ASP A 146 -9.91 -27.58 7.89
CA ASP A 146 -11.08 -26.71 7.69
C ASP A 146 -12.19 -26.96 8.74
N GLU A 147 -11.82 -27.00 10.02
CA GLU A 147 -12.70 -27.23 11.17
C GLU A 147 -12.87 -25.93 11.98
N PRO A 148 -14.09 -25.36 12.08
CA PRO A 148 -14.32 -24.05 12.69
C PRO A 148 -13.79 -23.90 14.12
N GLU A 149 -13.93 -24.94 14.95
CA GLU A 149 -13.52 -24.93 16.34
C GLU A 149 -11.99 -24.83 16.47
N GLN A 150 -11.24 -25.50 15.59
CA GLN A 150 -9.77 -25.46 15.59
C GLN A 150 -9.25 -24.11 15.08
N ILE A 151 -9.89 -23.56 14.03
CA ILE A 151 -9.57 -22.24 13.50
C ILE A 151 -9.78 -21.18 14.60
N ALA A 152 -10.97 -21.19 15.23
CA ALA A 152 -11.33 -20.24 16.27
C ALA A 152 -10.40 -20.35 17.49
N ALA A 153 -10.12 -21.57 17.96
CA ALA A 153 -9.24 -21.79 19.10
C ALA A 153 -7.82 -21.26 18.86
N GLN A 154 -7.25 -21.52 17.67
CA GLN A 154 -5.89 -21.08 17.36
C GLN A 154 -5.78 -19.56 17.21
N VAL A 155 -6.75 -18.93 16.53
CA VAL A 155 -6.79 -17.47 16.38
C VAL A 155 -6.96 -16.79 17.73
N LYS A 156 -7.85 -17.32 18.59
CA LYS A 156 -8.06 -16.80 19.94
C LYS A 156 -6.81 -16.94 20.82
N ALA A 157 -6.14 -18.09 20.78
CA ALA A 157 -4.91 -18.32 21.55
C ALA A 157 -3.83 -17.28 21.23
N TRP A 158 -3.61 -16.98 19.95
CA TRP A 158 -2.64 -15.95 19.54
C TRP A 158 -3.07 -14.53 19.87
N ALA A 159 -4.37 -14.24 19.87
CA ALA A 159 -4.87 -12.96 20.36
C ALA A 159 -4.65 -12.82 21.88
N ASP A 160 -4.90 -13.89 22.65
CA ASP A 160 -4.68 -13.94 24.10
C ASP A 160 -3.18 -13.84 24.48
N GLU A 161 -2.28 -14.40 23.66
CA GLU A 161 -0.82 -14.20 23.76
C GLU A 161 -0.39 -12.76 23.47
N GLY A 162 -1.27 -11.96 22.88
CA GLY A 162 -1.00 -10.58 22.54
C GLY A 162 -0.12 -10.44 21.29
N LEU A 163 -0.37 -11.21 20.25
CA LEU A 163 0.20 -10.90 18.94
C LEU A 163 -0.51 -9.67 18.35
N ASP A 164 0.19 -8.85 17.57
CA ASP A 164 -0.38 -7.64 17.00
C ASP A 164 -1.22 -7.94 15.74
N LEU A 165 -0.84 -9.00 15.02
CA LEU A 165 -1.45 -9.38 13.76
C LEU A 165 -1.64 -10.90 13.67
N VAL A 166 -2.80 -11.36 13.23
CA VAL A 166 -3.04 -12.75 12.84
C VAL A 166 -3.54 -12.77 11.39
N LEU A 167 -2.76 -13.39 10.52
CA LEU A 167 -3.14 -13.62 9.13
C LEU A 167 -3.54 -15.08 8.95
N THR A 168 -4.74 -15.32 8.45
CA THR A 168 -5.14 -16.68 8.04
C THR A 168 -5.10 -16.82 6.53
N THR A 169 -4.90 -18.03 6.02
CA THR A 169 -4.97 -18.32 4.58
C THR A 169 -5.74 -19.61 4.34
N GLY A 170 -6.81 -19.53 3.54
CA GLY A 170 -7.68 -20.67 3.23
C GLY A 170 -9.07 -20.58 3.88
N GLY A 171 -9.98 -21.40 3.37
CA GLY A 171 -11.35 -21.50 3.87
C GLY A 171 -12.24 -20.28 3.66
N THR A 172 -11.88 -19.34 2.76
CA THR A 172 -12.63 -18.10 2.47
C THR A 172 -13.42 -18.11 1.16
N GLY A 173 -13.46 -19.25 0.45
CA GLY A 173 -14.19 -19.42 -0.79
C GLY A 173 -15.68 -19.77 -0.57
N LEU A 174 -16.30 -20.40 -1.57
CA LEU A 174 -17.72 -20.81 -1.55
C LEU A 174 -17.91 -22.34 -1.46
N SER A 175 -16.84 -23.09 -1.21
CA SER A 175 -16.94 -24.54 -0.96
C SER A 175 -17.69 -24.82 0.35
N PRO A 176 -18.42 -25.93 0.49
CA PRO A 176 -19.04 -26.32 1.76
C PRO A 176 -18.07 -26.43 2.96
N ARG A 177 -16.78 -26.69 2.68
CA ARG A 177 -15.70 -26.72 3.68
C ARG A 177 -15.18 -25.32 4.05
N ASP A 178 -15.38 -24.31 3.19
CA ASP A 178 -14.89 -22.97 3.44
C ASP A 178 -15.69 -22.33 4.58
N ARG A 179 -15.15 -22.35 5.80
CA ARG A 179 -15.82 -21.84 7.00
C ARG A 179 -14.95 -20.89 7.85
N THR A 180 -13.83 -20.43 7.30
CA THR A 180 -12.91 -19.52 7.99
C THR A 180 -13.59 -18.22 8.43
N PRO A 181 -14.37 -17.52 7.57
CA PRO A 181 -15.08 -16.32 8.00
C PRO A 181 -16.07 -16.60 9.14
N GLU A 182 -16.85 -17.68 9.04
CA GLU A 182 -17.82 -18.09 10.06
C GLU A 182 -17.16 -18.47 11.39
N ALA A 183 -15.97 -19.06 11.35
CA ALA A 183 -15.21 -19.41 12.55
C ALA A 183 -14.64 -18.18 13.25
N ILE A 184 -14.26 -17.15 12.50
CA ILE A 184 -13.56 -15.97 13.04
C ILE A 184 -14.52 -14.85 13.41
N ALA A 185 -15.61 -14.63 12.67
CA ALA A 185 -16.54 -13.52 12.91
C ALA A 185 -17.05 -13.43 14.36
N PRO A 186 -17.42 -14.54 15.03
CA PRO A 186 -17.88 -14.50 16.43
C PRO A 186 -16.79 -14.09 17.44
N LEU A 187 -15.52 -14.14 17.06
CA LEU A 187 -14.40 -13.75 17.92
C LEU A 187 -14.07 -12.25 17.84
N LEU A 188 -14.53 -11.56 16.79
CA LEU A 188 -14.17 -10.17 16.54
C LEU A 188 -14.97 -9.24 17.46
N ASP A 189 -14.27 -8.44 18.26
CA ASP A 189 -14.90 -7.35 19.03
C ASP A 189 -15.38 -6.22 18.12
N ARG A 190 -14.69 -6.03 16.99
CA ARG A 190 -14.99 -4.99 16.00
C ARG A 190 -14.56 -5.43 14.61
N GLU A 191 -15.51 -5.52 13.70
CA GLU A 191 -15.21 -5.72 12.28
C GLU A 191 -14.62 -4.46 11.63
N VAL A 192 -13.73 -4.66 10.66
CA VAL A 192 -13.13 -3.60 9.83
C VAL A 192 -13.33 -3.98 8.36
N PRO A 193 -14.57 -3.91 7.84
CA PRO A 193 -14.90 -4.41 6.49
C PRO A 193 -14.12 -3.69 5.38
N GLY A 194 -13.76 -2.41 5.59
CA GLY A 194 -12.98 -1.60 4.65
C GLY A 194 -11.63 -2.21 4.25
N ILE A 195 -10.99 -3.00 5.13
CA ILE A 195 -9.77 -3.75 4.78
C ILE A 195 -10.07 -4.73 3.65
N MET A 196 -11.11 -5.55 3.81
CA MET A 196 -11.43 -6.57 2.82
C MET A 196 -12.10 -5.99 1.56
N GLU A 197 -12.78 -4.85 1.66
CA GLU A 197 -13.22 -4.07 0.51
C GLU A 197 -12.04 -3.58 -0.34
N ALA A 198 -11.01 -3.01 0.29
CA ALA A 198 -9.79 -2.57 -0.41
C ALA A 198 -9.06 -3.76 -1.05
N ALA A 199 -8.94 -4.88 -0.34
CA ALA A 199 -8.34 -6.10 -0.88
C ALA A 199 -9.10 -6.62 -2.11
N ARG A 200 -10.44 -6.71 -2.03
CA ARG A 200 -11.28 -7.17 -3.14
C ARG A 200 -11.23 -6.20 -4.32
N SER A 201 -11.28 -4.88 -4.07
CA SER A 201 -11.18 -3.86 -5.12
C SER A 201 -9.86 -3.98 -5.88
N TYR A 202 -8.73 -4.08 -5.17
CA TYR A 202 -7.41 -4.28 -5.77
C TYR A 202 -7.30 -5.60 -6.53
N GLY A 203 -7.82 -6.69 -5.94
CA GLY A 203 -7.84 -8.01 -6.56
C GLY A 203 -8.69 -8.05 -7.84
N GLN A 204 -9.81 -7.34 -7.87
CA GLN A 204 -10.75 -7.34 -9.00
C GLN A 204 -10.13 -6.77 -10.28
N GLU A 205 -9.15 -5.87 -10.17
CA GLU A 205 -8.38 -5.37 -11.31
C GLU A 205 -7.49 -6.44 -11.97
N ARG A 206 -7.21 -7.55 -11.28
CA ARG A 206 -6.24 -8.60 -11.68
C ARG A 206 -6.88 -9.97 -11.87
N MET A 207 -7.93 -10.26 -11.11
CA MET A 207 -8.59 -11.54 -11.02
C MET A 207 -10.12 -11.33 -11.05
N PRO A 208 -10.82 -11.75 -12.12
CA PRO A 208 -12.27 -11.52 -12.26
C PRO A 208 -13.12 -12.09 -11.12
N TRP A 209 -12.64 -13.12 -10.42
CA TRP A 209 -13.34 -13.81 -9.34
C TRP A 209 -13.00 -13.29 -7.95
N ALA A 210 -12.17 -12.24 -7.82
CA ALA A 210 -11.76 -11.71 -6.50
C ALA A 210 -12.96 -11.33 -5.62
N MET A 211 -14.04 -10.83 -6.24
CA MET A 211 -15.30 -10.52 -5.56
C MET A 211 -15.96 -11.71 -4.83
N MET A 212 -15.63 -12.96 -5.18
CA MET A 212 -16.22 -14.15 -4.54
C MET A 212 -15.57 -14.49 -3.19
N SER A 213 -14.46 -13.84 -2.83
CA SER A 213 -13.81 -14.05 -1.54
C SER A 213 -14.68 -13.52 -0.39
N ARG A 214 -15.05 -14.41 0.54
CA ARG A 214 -15.79 -14.09 1.77
C ARG A 214 -14.88 -13.68 2.92
N GLY A 215 -13.61 -13.38 2.66
CA GLY A 215 -12.68 -13.01 3.70
C GLY A 215 -13.15 -11.78 4.49
N ILE A 216 -12.88 -11.81 5.80
CA ILE A 216 -13.19 -10.78 6.79
C ILE A 216 -11.91 -10.26 7.45
N ALA A 217 -12.02 -9.09 8.07
CA ALA A 217 -10.97 -8.52 8.90
C ALA A 217 -11.60 -7.79 10.09
N GLY A 218 -10.93 -7.82 11.24
CA GLY A 218 -11.41 -7.17 12.45
C GLY A 218 -10.43 -7.28 13.62
N MET A 219 -10.83 -6.68 14.74
CA MET A 219 -10.03 -6.67 15.96
C MET A 219 -10.52 -7.74 16.94
N ILE A 220 -9.58 -8.42 17.59
CA ILE A 220 -9.76 -9.18 18.82
C ILE A 220 -8.86 -8.54 19.87
N GLY A 221 -9.43 -7.80 20.82
CA GLY A 221 -8.70 -6.91 21.72
C GLY A 221 -7.81 -5.95 20.94
N ARG A 222 -6.49 -6.14 21.05
CA ARG A 222 -5.47 -5.36 20.34
C ARG A 222 -4.96 -6.00 19.05
N THR A 223 -5.35 -7.24 18.78
CA THR A 223 -4.87 -8.04 17.65
C THR A 223 -5.73 -7.79 16.42
N LEU A 224 -5.11 -7.39 15.32
CA LEU A 224 -5.78 -7.32 14.02
C LEU A 224 -5.79 -8.71 13.37
N VAL A 225 -6.96 -9.22 13.01
CA VAL A 225 -7.14 -10.48 12.28
C VAL A 225 -7.54 -10.18 10.84
N ILE A 226 -6.89 -10.80 9.86
CA ILE A 226 -7.23 -10.68 8.43
C ILE A 226 -7.23 -12.07 7.81
N THR A 227 -8.32 -12.43 7.11
CA THR A 227 -8.43 -13.73 6.43
C THR A 227 -8.14 -13.60 4.94
N LEU A 228 -7.08 -14.27 4.48
CA LEU A 228 -6.61 -14.23 3.09
C LEU A 228 -7.13 -15.46 2.30
N PRO A 229 -7.23 -15.32 0.96
CA PRO A 229 -7.54 -16.47 0.09
C PRO A 229 -6.47 -17.57 0.18
N GLY A 230 -6.90 -18.84 0.09
CA GLY A 230 -5.98 -19.99 0.18
C GLY A 230 -5.04 -20.19 -1.01
N SER A 231 -5.29 -19.50 -2.14
CA SER A 231 -4.36 -19.55 -3.28
C SER A 231 -3.16 -18.63 -3.02
N THR A 232 -1.94 -19.10 -3.33
CA THR A 232 -0.71 -18.32 -3.13
C THR A 232 -0.78 -16.95 -3.82
N ARG A 233 -1.33 -16.90 -5.04
CA ARG A 233 -1.52 -15.65 -5.79
C ARG A 233 -2.53 -14.71 -5.11
N GLY A 234 -3.69 -15.24 -4.68
CA GLY A 234 -4.70 -14.41 -4.01
C GLY A 234 -4.22 -13.87 -2.66
N ALA A 235 -3.45 -14.66 -1.91
CA ALA A 235 -2.79 -14.19 -0.69
C ALA A 235 -1.79 -13.07 -0.99
N GLN A 236 -0.92 -13.23 -1.99
CA GLN A 236 0.05 -12.20 -2.40
C GLN A 236 -0.64 -10.90 -2.86
N GLU A 237 -1.69 -11.00 -3.69
CA GLU A 237 -2.46 -9.83 -4.15
C GLU A 237 -3.14 -9.11 -2.98
N THR A 238 -3.65 -9.85 -2.00
CA THR A 238 -4.22 -9.27 -0.77
C THR A 238 -3.15 -8.55 0.04
N LEU A 239 -1.95 -9.13 0.18
CA LEU A 239 -0.84 -8.47 0.86
C LEU A 239 -0.39 -7.20 0.14
N ASP A 240 -0.36 -7.20 -1.20
CA ASP A 240 -0.01 -6.03 -2.01
C ASP A 240 -1.01 -4.88 -1.89
N ALA A 241 -2.29 -5.21 -1.69
CA ALA A 241 -3.35 -4.25 -1.47
C ALA A 241 -3.24 -3.58 -0.10
N LEU A 242 -2.92 -4.37 0.93
CA LEU A 242 -3.08 -3.98 2.32
C LEU A 242 -1.80 -3.48 2.99
N PHE A 243 -0.65 -4.05 2.66
CA PHE A 243 0.62 -3.74 3.33
C PHE A 243 1.44 -2.70 2.55
N PRO A 244 2.10 -1.75 3.24
CA PRO A 244 2.28 -1.68 4.70
C PRO A 244 1.15 -0.98 5.47
N PHE A 245 0.10 -0.50 4.80
CA PHE A 245 -0.88 0.43 5.38
C PHE A 245 -1.63 -0.10 6.61
N VAL A 246 -2.00 -1.38 6.62
CA VAL A 246 -2.70 -2.00 7.76
C VAL A 246 -1.87 -2.02 9.04
N LEU A 247 -0.53 -1.92 8.95
CA LEU A 247 0.34 -1.84 10.12
C LEU A 247 0.10 -0.55 10.93
N HIS A 248 -0.53 0.46 10.35
CA HIS A 248 -0.94 1.67 11.07
C HIS A 248 -1.84 1.34 12.28
N VAL A 249 -2.65 0.28 12.19
CA VAL A 249 -3.51 -0.17 13.29
C VAL A 249 -2.66 -0.51 14.53
N VAL A 250 -1.52 -1.18 14.35
CA VAL A 250 -0.62 -1.55 15.46
C VAL A 250 -0.13 -0.30 16.20
N LYS A 251 0.29 0.73 15.45
CA LYS A 251 0.72 2.02 16.02
C LYS A 251 -0.41 2.74 16.80
N VAL A 252 -1.64 2.65 16.31
CA VAL A 252 -2.80 3.22 17.02
C VAL A 252 -3.03 2.47 18.33
N GLN A 253 -2.92 1.14 18.33
CA GLN A 253 -3.07 0.32 19.53
C GLN A 253 -1.94 0.55 20.54
N GLU A 254 -0.67 0.65 20.10
CA GLU A 254 0.46 0.98 20.98
C GLU A 254 0.20 2.27 21.78
N LYS A 255 -0.38 3.29 21.15
CA LYS A 255 -0.71 4.55 21.81
C LYS A 255 -1.91 4.42 22.75
N ALA A 256 -2.95 3.70 22.34
CA ALA A 256 -4.17 3.54 23.12
C ALA A 256 -3.91 2.77 24.42
N PHE A 257 -3.14 1.67 24.36
CA PHE A 257 -2.85 0.84 25.53
C PHE A 257 -1.76 1.42 26.46
N ARG A 258 -0.96 2.39 26.01
CA ARG A 258 -0.01 3.14 26.86
C ARG A 258 -0.62 4.29 27.66
N HIS A 259 -1.81 4.77 27.31
CA HIS A 259 -2.49 5.85 28.04
C HIS A 259 -3.63 5.33 28.94
N GLY A 260 -3.77 4.00 29.02
CA GLY A 260 -4.72 3.31 29.90
C GLY A 260 -4.10 2.75 31.19
N GLU A 261 -2.82 3.03 31.46
CA GLU A 261 -2.14 2.74 32.74
C GLU A 261 -1.92 4.03 33.56
#